data_AF-A0A9E2P4Q6-F1
#
_entry.id   AF-A0A9E2P4Q6-F1
#
_cell.length_a   1.000
_cell.length_b   1.000
_cell.length_c   1.000
_cell.angle_alpha   90.00
_cell.angle_beta   90.00
_cell.angle_gamma   90.00
#
_symmetry.space_group_name_H-M   'P 1'
#
loop_
_entity.id
_entity.type
_entity.pdbx_description
1 polymer ?
#
loop_
_entity_poly.entity_id
_entity_poly.type
_entity_poly.pdbx_seq_one_letter_code
_entity_poly.pdbx_strand_id
1 'polypeptide(L)'
;TLLTDEERTRFRQQMQQATSDAERTRVRAEHRQQIRERAEEMGVEIGPDGVSTRSREAYMLGQMLTDQERLRFHEQMRQATSAEERERLREELHEMLRQRLQQSAEEGQ
;
A
#
# COMPACT_ATOMS: atom_id res chain seq x y z
N THR A 1 1.75 4.07 -0.63
CA THR A 1 0.33 4.46 -0.79
C THR A 1 0.02 4.31 -2.26
N LEU A 2 -1.17 3.87 -2.65
CA LEU A 2 -1.51 3.66 -4.08
C LEU A 2 -1.64 4.98 -4.86
N LEU A 3 -1.83 6.09 -4.15
CA LEU A 3 -1.87 7.44 -4.70
C LEU A 3 -0.53 8.15 -4.51
N THR A 4 -0.21 9.02 -5.45
CA THR A 4 0.90 9.98 -5.39
C THR A 4 0.73 10.99 -4.26
N ASP A 5 1.80 11.65 -3.86
CA ASP A 5 1.73 12.69 -2.82
C ASP A 5 0.91 13.91 -3.25
N GLU A 6 0.84 14.20 -4.55
CA GLU A 6 0.02 15.26 -5.11
C GLU A 6 -1.48 14.93 -4.96
N GLU A 7 -1.90 13.72 -5.32
CA GLU A 7 -3.28 13.26 -5.18
C GLU A 7 -3.73 13.24 -3.71
N ARG A 8 -2.85 12.83 -2.79
CA ARG A 8 -3.12 12.87 -1.35
C ARG A 8 -3.26 14.29 -0.82
N THR A 9 -2.41 15.20 -1.30
CA THR A 9 -2.47 16.62 -0.91
C THR A 9 -3.76 17.25 -1.41
N ARG A 10 -4.15 16.95 -2.66
CA ARG A 10 -5.42 17.39 -3.23
C ARG A 10 -6.63 16.88 -2.44
N PHE A 11 -6.65 15.62 -2.04
CA PHE A 11 -7.71 15.07 -1.19
C PHE A 11 -7.80 15.78 0.16
N ARG A 12 -6.66 16.03 0.82
CA ARG A 12 -6.62 16.77 2.09
C ARG A 12 -7.16 18.19 1.93
N GLN A 13 -6.78 18.88 0.86
CA GLN A 13 -7.29 20.22 0.57
C GLN A 13 -8.79 20.22 0.31
N GLN A 14 -9.31 19.27 -0.48
CA GLN A 14 -10.74 19.14 -0.74
C GLN A 14 -11.53 18.83 0.54
N MET A 15 -11.00 17.99 1.43
CA MET A 15 -11.62 17.71 2.73
C MET A 15 -11.61 18.92 3.67
N GLN A 16 -10.59 19.77 3.60
CA GLN A 16 -10.52 21.02 4.36
C GLN A 16 -11.46 22.10 3.80
N GLN A 17 -11.63 22.14 2.47
CA GLN A 17 -12.53 23.08 1.80
C GLN A 17 -14.01 22.66 1.89
N ALA A 18 -14.29 21.36 2.07
CA ALA A 18 -15.64 20.86 2.24
C ALA A 18 -16.26 21.38 3.55
N THR A 19 -17.33 22.16 3.40
CA THR A 19 -18.01 22.86 4.51
C THR A 19 -19.13 22.02 5.12
N SER A 20 -19.62 21.03 4.37
CA SER A 20 -20.75 20.18 4.77
C SER A 20 -20.39 18.69 4.81
N ASP A 21 -21.09 17.92 5.64
CA ASP A 21 -20.89 16.48 5.75
C ASP A 21 -21.22 15.73 4.44
N ALA A 22 -22.21 16.24 3.70
CA ALA A 22 -22.55 15.74 2.36
C ALA A 22 -21.39 15.92 1.36
N GLU A 23 -20.71 17.07 1.39
CA GLU A 23 -19.56 17.34 0.54
C GLU A 23 -18.37 16.44 0.92
N ARG A 24 -18.10 16.29 2.22
CA ARG A 24 -17.06 15.38 2.72
C ARG A 24 -17.34 13.93 2.33
N THR A 25 -18.59 13.50 2.35
CA THR A 25 -19.00 12.16 1.93
C THR A 25 -18.72 11.94 0.44
N ARG A 26 -19.02 12.94 -0.39
CA ARG A 26 -18.73 12.91 -1.83
C ARG A 26 -17.24 12.85 -2.11
N VAL A 27 -16.45 13.72 -1.49
CA VAL A 27 -14.98 13.76 -1.62
C VAL A 27 -14.35 12.42 -1.19
N ARG A 28 -14.85 11.81 -0.11
CA ARG A 28 -14.41 10.46 0.33
C ARG A 28 -14.79 9.36 -0.67
N ALA A 29 -15.96 9.45 -1.29
CA ALA A 29 -16.39 8.47 -2.28
C ALA A 29 -15.54 8.53 -3.55
N GLU A 30 -15.29 9.73 -4.07
CA GLU A 30 -14.42 9.97 -5.22
C GLU A 30 -12.99 9.50 -4.95
N HIS A 31 -12.45 9.81 -3.76
CA HIS A 31 -11.13 9.34 -3.35
C HIS A 31 -11.05 7.81 -3.24
N ARG A 32 -12.09 7.14 -2.73
CA ARG A 32 -12.13 5.66 -2.72
C ARG A 32 -12.19 5.07 -4.12
N GLN A 33 -12.88 5.73 -5.05
CA GLN A 33 -12.97 5.29 -6.44
C GLN A 33 -11.61 5.37 -7.14
N GLN A 34 -10.90 6.49 -7.00
CA GLN A 34 -9.54 6.64 -7.53
C GLN A 34 -8.57 5.58 -6.99
N ILE A 35 -8.64 5.30 -5.68
CA ILE A 35 -7.80 4.26 -5.08
C ILE A 35 -8.16 2.89 -5.70
N ARG A 36 -9.45 2.61 -5.94
CA ARG A 36 -9.90 1.36 -6.57
C ARG A 36 -9.45 1.23 -8.02
N GLU A 37 -9.61 2.28 -8.82
CA GLU A 37 -9.12 2.29 -10.21
C GLU A 37 -7.62 2.04 -10.23
N ARG A 38 -6.86 2.73 -9.37
CA ARG A 38 -5.42 2.48 -9.25
C ARG A 38 -5.11 1.07 -8.83
N ALA A 39 -5.83 0.55 -7.84
CA ALA A 39 -5.64 -0.81 -7.37
C ALA A 39 -5.96 -1.84 -8.46
N GLU A 40 -7.00 -1.66 -9.26
CA GLU A 40 -7.35 -2.51 -10.40
C GLU A 40 -6.27 -2.47 -11.49
N GLU A 41 -5.80 -1.29 -11.89
CA GLU A 41 -4.66 -1.13 -12.81
C GLU A 41 -3.40 -1.85 -12.33
N MET A 42 -3.28 -1.99 -11.00
CA MET A 42 -2.11 -2.53 -10.32
C MET A 42 -2.34 -3.96 -9.81
N GLY A 43 -3.49 -4.57 -10.10
CA GLY A 43 -3.84 -5.94 -9.68
C GLY A 43 -4.00 -6.14 -8.17
N VAL A 44 -4.32 -5.08 -7.43
CA VAL A 44 -4.46 -5.05 -5.97
C VAL A 44 -5.92 -5.13 -5.58
N GLU A 45 -6.28 -6.06 -4.68
CA GLU A 45 -7.62 -6.15 -4.13
C GLU A 45 -7.83 -5.14 -2.98
N ILE A 46 -8.88 -4.30 -3.09
CA ILE A 46 -9.31 -3.37 -2.04
C ILE A 46 -10.47 -3.98 -1.25
N GLY A 47 -10.26 -4.16 0.05
CA GLY A 47 -11.29 -4.62 0.97
C GLY A 47 -12.29 -3.53 1.38
N PRO A 48 -13.36 -3.89 2.10
CA PRO A 48 -14.41 -2.95 2.52
C PRO A 48 -13.90 -1.78 3.38
N ASP A 49 -12.79 -1.97 4.11
CA ASP A 49 -12.16 -0.93 4.94
C ASP A 49 -11.06 -0.13 4.20
N GLY A 50 -10.93 -0.31 2.89
CA GLY A 50 -9.91 0.32 2.05
C GLY A 50 -8.74 -0.63 1.70
N VAL A 51 -7.60 -0.06 1.32
CA VAL A 51 -6.39 -0.86 1.07
C VAL A 51 -5.94 -1.43 2.41
N SER A 52 -6.19 -2.71 2.62
CA SER A 52 -5.64 -3.45 3.74
C SER A 52 -4.12 -3.24 3.80
N THR A 53 -3.54 -3.09 5.00
CA THR A 53 -2.07 -3.06 5.17
C THR A 53 -1.41 -4.24 4.45
N ARG A 54 -2.07 -5.42 4.45
CA ARG A 54 -1.64 -6.61 3.67
C ARG A 54 -1.73 -6.42 2.16
N SER A 55 -2.71 -5.70 1.63
CA SER A 55 -2.84 -5.39 0.19
C SER A 55 -1.81 -4.35 -0.26
N ARG A 56 -1.46 -3.39 0.61
CA ARG A 56 -0.38 -2.42 0.36
C ARG A 56 0.99 -3.08 0.41
N GLU A 57 1.21 -3.98 1.37
CA GLU A 57 2.39 -4.85 1.41
C GLU A 57 2.47 -5.68 0.13
N ALA A 58 1.45 -6.47 -0.20
CA ALA A 58 1.42 -7.30 -1.42
C ALA A 58 1.71 -6.49 -2.70
N TYR A 59 1.24 -5.25 -2.77
CA TYR A 59 1.53 -4.33 -3.86
C TYR A 59 2.99 -3.83 -3.89
N MET A 60 3.56 -3.45 -2.74
CA MET A 60 4.99 -3.09 -2.65
C MET A 60 5.89 -4.30 -2.94
N LEU A 61 5.45 -5.51 -2.58
CA LEU A 61 6.15 -6.76 -2.90
C LEU A 61 6.21 -7.05 -4.40
N GLY A 62 5.17 -6.69 -5.16
CA GLY A 62 5.13 -6.90 -6.61
C GLY A 62 5.97 -5.94 -7.44
N GLN A 63 6.30 -4.76 -6.90
CA GLN A 63 7.08 -3.72 -7.60
C GLN A 63 8.55 -3.65 -7.17
N MET A 64 8.88 -4.01 -5.93
CA MET A 64 10.25 -3.84 -5.39
C MET A 64 11.02 -5.14 -5.16
N LEU A 65 10.36 -6.30 -5.25
CA LEU A 65 11.03 -7.59 -5.20
C LEU A 65 10.97 -8.28 -6.56
N THR A 66 12.04 -8.99 -6.86
CA THR A 66 12.08 -9.95 -7.96
C THR A 66 11.12 -11.11 -7.71
N ASP A 67 10.71 -11.81 -8.77
CA ASP A 67 9.86 -13.00 -8.64
C ASP A 67 10.49 -14.07 -7.74
N GLN A 68 11.81 -14.18 -7.73
CA GLN A 68 12.53 -15.14 -6.88
C GLN A 68 12.42 -14.77 -5.40
N GLU A 69 12.56 -13.49 -5.05
CA GLU A 69 12.42 -13.03 -3.66
C GLU A 69 10.97 -13.16 -3.17
N ARG A 70 9.98 -12.90 -4.05
CA ARG A 70 8.56 -13.12 -3.75
C ARG A 70 8.25 -14.59 -3.46
N LEU A 71 8.76 -15.49 -4.30
CA LEU A 71 8.59 -16.94 -4.11
C LEU A 71 9.19 -17.40 -2.78
N ARG A 72 10.39 -16.91 -2.42
CA ARG A 72 11.02 -17.23 -1.14
C ARG A 72 10.19 -16.76 0.05
N PHE A 73 9.68 -15.52 0.01
CA PHE A 73 8.82 -15.02 1.08
C PHE A 73 7.54 -15.86 1.23
N HIS A 74 6.89 -16.22 0.12
CA HIS A 74 5.72 -17.10 0.16
C HIS A 74 6.04 -18.49 0.72
N GLU A 75 7.20 -19.04 0.38
CA GLU A 75 7.65 -20.32 0.91
C GLU A 75 7.90 -20.27 2.41
N GLN A 76 8.62 -19.24 2.89
CA GLN A 76 8.86 -19.01 4.32
C GLN A 76 7.55 -18.81 5.10
N MET A 77 6.62 -18.04 4.56
CA MET A 77 5.30 -17.84 5.16
C MET A 77 4.47 -19.12 5.24
N ARG A 78 4.63 -20.03 4.26
CA ARG A 78 3.98 -21.34 4.25
C ARG A 78 4.64 -22.31 5.24
N GLN A 79 5.96 -22.23 5.41
CA GLN A 79 6.71 -23.02 6.37
C GLN A 79 6.51 -22.55 7.82
N ALA A 80 6.23 -21.25 8.02
CA ALA A 80 6.01 -20.69 9.34
C ALA A 80 4.78 -21.33 10.03
N THR A 81 5.04 -21.91 11.20
CA THR A 81 4.07 -22.74 11.94
C THR A 81 3.25 -21.95 12.95
N SER A 82 3.67 -20.72 13.28
CA SER A 82 3.01 -19.87 14.27
C SER A 82 2.64 -18.48 13.71
N ALA A 83 1.67 -17.83 14.37
CA ALA A 83 1.28 -16.47 14.01
C ALA A 83 2.41 -15.47 14.27
N GLU A 84 3.15 -15.65 15.37
CA GLU A 84 4.26 -14.78 15.75
C GLU A 84 5.42 -14.86 14.75
N GLU A 85 5.76 -16.06 14.28
CA GLU A 85 6.83 -16.27 13.29
C GLU A 85 6.45 -15.66 11.94
N ARG A 86 5.18 -15.75 11.56
CA ARG A 86 4.64 -15.05 10.38
C ARG A 86 4.62 -13.53 10.55
N GLU A 87 4.50 -13.02 11.77
CA GLU A 87 4.55 -11.59 12.05
C GLU A 87 5.97 -11.06 11.89
N ARG A 88 6.96 -11.75 12.47
CA ARG A 88 8.39 -11.44 12.29
C ARG A 88 8.81 -11.45 10.82
N LEU A 89 8.38 -12.45 10.04
CA LEU A 89 8.66 -12.51 8.60
C LEU A 89 8.10 -11.29 7.84
N ARG A 90 6.95 -10.75 8.25
CA ARG A 90 6.39 -9.53 7.66
C ARG A 90 7.16 -8.28 8.09
N GLU A 91 7.57 -8.20 9.35
CA GLU A 91 8.38 -7.08 9.84
C GLU A 91 9.74 -7.00 9.16
N GLU A 92 10.42 -8.14 8.98
CA GLU A 92 11.70 -8.20 8.28
C GLU A 92 11.57 -7.75 6.82
N LEU A 93 10.52 -8.21 6.16
CA LEU A 93 10.19 -7.80 4.79
C LEU A 93 9.89 -6.30 4.70
N HIS A 94 9.17 -5.75 5.69
CA HIS A 94 8.89 -4.32 5.78
C HIS A 94 10.17 -3.50 5.94
N GLU A 95 11.10 -3.95 6.77
CA GLU A 95 12.36 -3.25 7.01
C GLU A 95 13.23 -3.22 5.75
N MET A 96 13.33 -4.36 5.05
CA MET A 96 14.04 -4.46 3.78
C MET A 96 13.45 -3.52 2.71
N LEU A 97 12.13 -3.48 2.57
CA LEU A 97 11.45 -2.57 1.64
C LEU A 97 11.70 -1.10 1.98
N ARG A 98 11.69 -0.76 3.28
CA ARG A 98 11.98 0.60 3.75
C ARG A 98 13.40 1.02 3.40
N GLN A 99 14.38 0.13 3.57
CA GLN A 99 15.77 0.39 3.22
C GLN A 99 15.94 0.62 1.71
N ARG A 100 15.33 -0.23 0.86
CA ARG A 100 15.33 -0.02 -0.60
C ARG A 100 14.71 1.31 -1.00
N LEU A 101 13.58 1.68 -0.38
CA LEU A 101 12.93 2.98 -0.64
C LEU A 101 13.80 4.18 -0.26
N GLN A 102 14.55 4.09 0.85
CA GLN A 102 15.50 5.14 1.21
C GLN A 102 16.63 5.25 0.18
N GLN A 103 17.21 4.10 -0.23
CA GLN A 103 18.27 4.09 -1.23
C GLN A 103 17.80 4.63 -2.59
N SER A 104 16.62 4.22 -3.07
CA SER A 104 16.08 4.76 -4.33
C SER A 104 15.71 6.24 -4.26
N ALA A 105 15.40 6.77 -3.06
CA ALA A 105 15.19 8.20 -2.87
C ALA A 105 16.51 8.99 -2.81
N GLU A 106 17.60 8.37 -2.36
CA GLU A 106 18.96 8.95 -2.31
C GLU A 106 19.67 8.90 -3.68
N GLU A 107 19.45 7.85 -4.48
CA GLU A 107 20.04 7.70 -5.83
C GLU A 107 19.33 8.54 -6.92
N GLY A 108 18.17 9.11 -6.61
CA GLY A 108 17.40 9.97 -7.51
C GLY A 108 17.73 11.48 -7.42
N GLN A 109 18.79 11.86 -6.70
CA GLN A 109 19.25 13.25 -6.54
C GLN A 109 20.47 13.59 -7.41
#